data_AF-A0A088N9A0-F1
#
_entry.id   AF-A0A088N9A0-F1
#
_cell.length_a   1.000
_cell.length_b   1.000
_cell.length_c   1.000
_cell.angle_alpha   90.00
_cell.angle_beta   90.00
_cell.angle_gamma   90.00
#
_symmetry.space_group_name_H-M   'P 1'
#
loop_
_entity.id
_entity.type
_entity.pdbx_description
1 polymer ?
#
loop_
_entity_poly.entity_id
_entity_poly.type
_entity_poly.pdbx_seq_one_letter_code
_entity_poly.pdbx_strand_id
1 'polypeptide(L)'
;LFGQQEAIYSGYTCYTGIADFVPADIETVGYRVFLGHKQYFVSSDVGGGKMQWYAFHNEPAGGVDILRGKKERLLKLFEGWCDNVIDLLLTTDEDAILRRDIYDRTPTLTWGKGRVTLLGDSIHAMQPNLGQG
;
A
#
# COMPACT_ATOMS: atom_id res chain seq x y z
N LEU A 1 19.31 -21.61 2.00
CA LEU A 1 18.28 -21.98 1.01
C LEU A 1 18.21 -20.99 -0.15
N PHE A 2 18.52 -19.68 0.04
CA PHE A 2 18.60 -18.71 -1.09
C PHE A 2 19.92 -17.92 -1.22
N GLY A 3 20.89 -18.18 -0.36
CA GLY A 3 22.06 -17.29 -0.26
C GLY A 3 21.66 -15.87 0.15
N GLN A 4 22.58 -14.92 0.08
CA GLN A 4 22.26 -13.49 0.21
C GLN A 4 21.79 -12.98 -1.14
N GLN A 5 20.47 -12.96 -1.36
CA GLN A 5 19.86 -12.16 -2.40
C GLN A 5 18.94 -11.15 -1.74
N GLU A 6 19.15 -9.88 -2.06
CA GLU A 6 18.30 -8.78 -1.63
C GLU A 6 16.92 -8.88 -2.31
N ALA A 7 15.91 -8.30 -1.66
CA ALA A 7 14.60 -8.17 -2.28
C ALA A 7 14.64 -7.11 -3.39
N ILE A 8 13.79 -7.26 -4.41
CA ILE A 8 13.77 -6.38 -5.57
C ILE A 8 12.78 -5.26 -5.30
N TYR A 9 13.24 -4.01 -5.39
CA TYR A 9 12.34 -2.87 -5.25
C TYR A 9 11.38 -2.82 -6.43
N SER A 10 10.09 -2.70 -6.16
CA SER A 10 9.07 -2.79 -7.19
C SER A 10 8.85 -1.48 -7.95
N GLY A 11 9.59 -0.42 -7.60
CA GLY A 11 9.41 0.92 -8.16
C GLY A 11 8.29 1.72 -7.49
N TYR A 12 7.66 1.24 -6.42
CA TYR A 12 6.54 1.92 -5.76
C TYR A 12 6.76 2.09 -4.26
N THR A 13 6.53 3.30 -3.78
CA THR A 13 6.27 3.60 -2.38
C THR A 13 4.75 3.53 -2.15
N CYS A 14 4.33 2.93 -1.05
CA CYS A 14 2.96 2.83 -0.60
C CYS A 14 2.78 3.64 0.69
N TYR A 15 1.78 4.51 0.70
CA TYR A 15 1.26 5.14 1.91
C TYR A 15 -0.02 4.42 2.32
N THR A 16 -0.22 4.22 3.61
CA THR A 16 -1.41 3.56 4.15
C THR A 16 -1.99 4.37 5.28
N GLY A 17 -3.31 4.33 5.44
CA GLY A 17 -3.99 4.99 6.55
C GLY A 17 -5.37 4.40 6.81
N ILE A 18 -5.95 4.81 7.93
CA ILE A 18 -7.34 4.52 8.31
C ILE A 18 -8.02 5.86 8.57
N ALA A 19 -9.13 6.09 7.88
CA ALA A 19 -9.93 7.30 7.97
C ALA A 19 -11.24 7.01 8.70
N ASP A 20 -11.67 7.94 9.57
CA ASP A 20 -13.06 8.01 10.05
C ASP A 20 -13.93 8.62 8.95
N PHE A 21 -14.39 7.77 8.04
CA PHE A 21 -15.09 8.16 6.83
C PHE A 21 -16.08 7.07 6.43
N VAL A 22 -17.31 7.46 6.12
CA VAL A 22 -18.35 6.54 5.62
C VAL A 22 -18.84 7.06 4.28
N PRO A 23 -18.51 6.38 3.16
CA PRO A 23 -18.98 6.79 1.85
C PRO A 23 -20.50 6.56 1.72
N ALA A 24 -21.17 7.38 0.91
CA ALA A 24 -22.63 7.32 0.75
C ALA A 24 -23.13 5.99 0.16
N ASP A 25 -22.29 5.29 -0.59
CA ASP A 25 -22.51 4.01 -1.26
C ASP A 25 -21.89 2.82 -0.49
N ILE A 26 -21.72 2.95 0.84
CA ILE A 26 -21.13 1.90 1.69
C ILE A 26 -21.84 0.55 1.58
N GLU A 27 -23.17 0.55 1.41
CA GLU A 27 -23.99 -0.67 1.30
C GLU A 27 -23.81 -1.43 -0.03
N THR A 28 -23.23 -0.78 -1.05
CA THR A 28 -23.13 -1.35 -2.39
C THR A 28 -21.68 -1.49 -2.89
N VAL A 29 -20.73 -0.80 -2.27
CA VAL A 29 -19.33 -0.78 -2.70
C VAL A 29 -18.37 -1.01 -1.54
N GLY A 30 -17.89 -2.26 -1.41
CA GLY A 30 -16.93 -2.67 -0.38
C GLY A 30 -15.46 -2.40 -0.71
N TYR A 31 -15.11 -2.25 -1.99
CA TYR A 31 -13.73 -2.08 -2.45
C TYR A 31 -13.66 -1.14 -3.66
N ARG A 32 -12.77 -0.14 -3.60
CA ARG A 32 -12.57 0.86 -4.66
C ARG A 32 -11.13 0.87 -5.11
N VAL A 33 -10.94 0.96 -6.42
CA VAL A 33 -9.63 1.13 -7.05
C VAL A 33 -9.69 2.35 -7.95
N PHE A 34 -8.76 3.28 -7.74
CA PHE A 34 -8.59 4.50 -8.50
C PHE A 34 -7.23 4.43 -9.20
N LEU A 35 -7.21 4.57 -10.52
CA LEU A 35 -6.01 4.41 -11.34
C LEU A 35 -5.58 5.74 -11.94
N GLY A 36 -4.31 6.07 -11.81
CA GLY A 36 -3.68 7.25 -12.39
C GLY A 36 -2.33 6.91 -13.04
N HIS A 37 -1.73 7.89 -13.71
CA HIS A 37 -0.41 7.68 -14.31
C HIS A 37 0.64 7.50 -13.21
N LYS A 38 1.26 6.32 -13.14
CA LYS A 38 2.28 5.97 -12.13
C LYS A 38 1.81 6.12 -10.67
N GLN A 39 0.51 6.07 -10.47
CA GLN A 39 -0.15 6.24 -9.19
C GLN A 39 -1.40 5.36 -9.17
N TYR A 40 -1.70 4.75 -8.03
CA TYR A 40 -3.01 4.14 -7.84
C TYR A 40 -3.38 4.20 -6.36
N PHE A 41 -4.68 4.29 -6.11
CA PHE A 41 -5.24 4.41 -4.79
C PHE A 41 -6.31 3.34 -4.60
N VAL A 42 -6.34 2.73 -3.43
CA VAL A 42 -7.32 1.70 -3.08
C VAL A 42 -7.95 2.08 -1.76
N SER A 43 -9.25 1.88 -1.63
CA SER A 43 -9.93 1.98 -0.33
C SER A 43 -10.94 0.87 -0.12
N SER A 44 -11.08 0.45 1.13
CA SER A 44 -11.99 -0.62 1.55
C SER A 44 -12.58 -0.35 2.93
N ASP A 45 -13.82 -0.77 3.12
CA ASP A 45 -14.47 -0.73 4.42
C ASP A 45 -13.81 -1.73 5.38
N VAL A 46 -13.52 -1.27 6.60
CA VAL A 46 -13.00 -2.12 7.69
C VAL A 46 -13.95 -2.16 8.89
N GLY A 47 -15.18 -1.65 8.73
CA GLY A 47 -16.21 -1.61 9.75
C GLY A 47 -16.03 -0.49 10.76
N GLY A 48 -17.05 -0.28 11.60
CA GLY A 48 -17.01 0.74 12.66
C GLY A 48 -16.93 2.19 12.14
N GLY A 49 -17.41 2.42 10.91
CA GLY A 49 -17.38 3.73 10.26
C GLY A 49 -15.99 4.14 9.76
N LYS A 50 -15.11 3.17 9.51
CA LYS A 50 -13.72 3.40 9.12
C LYS A 50 -13.42 2.83 7.74
N MET A 51 -12.65 3.58 6.97
CA MET A 51 -12.13 3.14 5.68
C MET A 51 -10.61 3.01 5.76
N GLN A 52 -10.08 1.85 5.37
CA GLN A 52 -8.66 1.69 5.13
C GLN A 52 -8.34 2.11 3.71
N TRP A 53 -7.18 2.72 3.50
CA TRP A 53 -6.70 3.06 2.18
C TRP A 53 -5.21 2.80 1.98
N TYR A 54 -4.85 2.65 0.71
CA TYR A 54 -3.49 2.43 0.23
C TYR A 54 -3.26 3.35 -0.98
N ALA A 55 -2.21 4.15 -0.93
CA ALA A 55 -1.83 5.10 -1.97
C ALA A 55 -0.44 4.76 -2.48
N PHE A 56 -0.36 4.29 -3.72
CA PHE A 56 0.88 3.88 -4.36
C PHE A 56 1.37 4.97 -5.29
N HIS A 57 2.66 5.28 -5.20
CA HIS A 57 3.32 6.29 -6.03
C HIS A 57 4.68 5.77 -6.51
N ASN A 58 4.93 5.91 -7.80
CA ASN A 58 6.20 5.54 -8.40
C ASN A 58 7.28 6.57 -8.05
N GLU A 59 8.17 6.22 -7.13
CA GLU A 59 9.33 7.04 -6.74
C GLU A 59 10.52 6.13 -6.40
N PRO A 60 11.76 6.65 -6.36
CA PRO A 60 12.91 5.89 -5.85
C PRO A 60 12.71 5.44 -4.40
N ALA A 61 13.22 4.25 -4.05
CA ALA A 61 13.18 3.74 -2.68
C ALA A 61 14.08 4.53 -1.72
N GLY A 62 13.82 4.37 -0.43
CA GLY A 62 14.61 4.94 0.67
C GLY A 62 14.29 6.39 0.98
N GLY A 63 13.21 6.94 0.42
CA GLY A 63 12.79 8.30 0.75
C GLY A 63 12.28 8.42 2.17
N VAL A 64 12.42 9.62 2.73
CA VAL A 64 11.96 9.96 4.09
C VAL A 64 11.13 11.22 3.99
N ASP A 65 9.92 11.18 4.56
CA ASP A 65 9.07 12.36 4.64
C ASP A 65 9.46 13.25 5.82
N ILE A 66 9.19 14.53 5.67
CA ILE A 66 9.31 15.51 6.75
C ILE A 66 8.39 15.07 7.90
N LEU A 67 8.85 15.24 9.14
CA LEU A 67 8.03 14.98 10.32
C LEU A 67 6.71 15.77 10.22
N ARG A 68 5.59 15.04 10.30
CA ARG A 68 4.23 15.57 10.14
C ARG A 68 3.93 16.23 8.77
N GLY A 69 4.63 15.84 7.70
CA GLY A 69 4.43 16.35 6.33
C GLY A 69 3.80 15.36 5.34
N LYS A 70 3.40 14.15 5.75
CA LYS A 70 2.95 13.08 4.85
C LYS A 70 1.61 13.41 4.21
N LYS A 71 0.65 13.93 4.96
CA LYS A 71 -0.66 14.37 4.46
C LYS A 71 -0.52 15.48 3.44
N GLU A 72 0.27 16.52 3.74
CA GLU A 72 0.49 17.64 2.81
C GLU A 72 1.11 17.13 1.50
N ARG A 73 2.12 16.26 1.59
CA ARG A 73 2.74 15.63 0.42
C ARG A 73 1.71 14.82 -0.38
N LEU A 74 0.89 14.00 0.28
CA LEU A 74 -0.12 13.19 -0.38
C LEU A 74 -1.19 14.05 -1.07
N LEU A 75 -1.66 15.11 -0.43
CA LEU A 75 -2.62 16.04 -1.05
C LEU A 75 -2.06 16.69 -2.32
N LYS A 76 -0.74 16.98 -2.37
CA LYS A 76 -0.06 17.44 -3.59
C LYS A 76 0.08 16.35 -4.64
N LEU A 77 0.47 15.13 -4.22
CA LEU A 77 0.64 14.00 -5.13
C LEU A 77 -0.67 13.59 -5.81
N PHE A 78 -1.79 13.69 -5.08
CA PHE A 78 -3.13 13.31 -5.54
C PHE A 78 -3.99 14.53 -5.89
N GLU A 79 -3.37 15.69 -6.13
CA GLU A 79 -4.09 16.89 -6.59
C GLU A 79 -4.87 16.59 -7.88
N GLY A 80 -6.14 17.03 -7.93
CA GLY A 80 -7.03 16.79 -9.07
C GLY A 80 -7.65 15.40 -9.14
N TRP A 81 -7.38 14.52 -8.17
CA TRP A 81 -8.14 13.27 -8.00
C TRP A 81 -9.53 13.55 -7.44
N CYS A 82 -10.42 12.56 -7.53
CA CYS A 82 -11.80 12.72 -7.08
C CYS A 82 -11.93 12.94 -5.58
N ASP A 83 -13.04 13.54 -5.17
CA ASP A 83 -13.34 13.93 -3.79
C ASP A 83 -13.15 12.77 -2.80
N ASN A 84 -13.52 11.54 -3.16
CA ASN A 84 -13.31 10.36 -2.30
C ASN A 84 -11.84 10.16 -1.88
N VAL A 85 -10.88 10.34 -2.80
CA VAL A 85 -9.45 10.19 -2.48
C VAL A 85 -9.00 11.34 -1.59
N ILE A 86 -9.41 12.56 -1.91
CA ILE A 86 -9.06 13.76 -1.15
C ILE A 86 -9.63 13.72 0.27
N ASP A 87 -10.90 13.34 0.42
CA ASP A 87 -11.59 13.24 1.71
C ASP A 87 -10.93 12.19 2.62
N LEU A 88 -10.56 11.02 2.08
CA LEU A 88 -9.83 10.00 2.84
C LEU A 88 -8.48 10.53 3.34
N LEU A 89 -7.74 11.28 2.52
CA LEU A 89 -6.48 11.89 2.92
C LEU A 89 -6.66 12.99 3.97
N LEU A 90 -7.68 13.83 3.84
CA LEU A 90 -7.98 14.92 4.77
C LEU A 90 -8.39 14.40 6.16
N THR A 91 -9.25 13.38 6.17
CA THR A 91 -9.83 12.78 7.40
C THR A 91 -8.89 11.84 8.15
N THR A 92 -7.82 11.35 7.51
CA THR A 92 -6.83 10.49 8.18
C THR A 92 -5.89 11.32 9.05
N ASP A 93 -5.61 10.90 10.29
CA ASP A 93 -4.62 11.57 11.13
C ASP A 93 -3.20 11.48 10.53
N GLU A 94 -2.45 12.59 10.55
CA GLU A 94 -1.09 12.69 10.00
C GLU A 94 -0.14 11.65 10.59
N ASP A 95 -0.26 11.39 11.89
CA ASP A 95 0.60 10.45 12.60
C ASP A 95 0.18 8.99 12.36
N ALA A 96 -1.02 8.76 11.84
CA ALA A 96 -1.53 7.44 11.44
C ALA A 96 -1.15 7.05 10.00
N ILE A 97 -0.63 7.98 9.19
CA ILE A 97 -0.18 7.70 7.83
C ILE A 97 1.16 6.99 7.88
N LEU A 98 1.25 5.79 7.29
CA LEU A 98 2.48 5.01 7.25
C LEU A 98 3.01 4.93 5.82
N ARG A 99 4.30 5.21 5.63
CA ARG A 99 5.02 5.01 4.37
C ARG A 99 5.78 3.68 4.40
N ARG A 100 5.74 2.94 3.30
CA ARG A 100 6.54 1.74 3.06
C ARG A 100 6.96 1.65 1.61
N ASP A 101 8.20 1.23 1.36
CA ASP A 101 8.62 0.87 0.01
C ASP A 101 8.26 -0.60 -0.26
N ILE A 102 7.77 -0.87 -1.47
CA ILE A 102 7.31 -2.20 -1.85
C ILE A 102 8.45 -2.99 -2.49
N TYR A 103 8.71 -4.17 -1.93
CA TYR A 103 9.70 -5.11 -2.42
C TYR A 103 9.07 -6.48 -2.64
N ASP A 104 9.55 -7.19 -3.64
CA ASP A 104 9.17 -8.58 -3.90
C ASP A 104 10.42 -9.44 -4.16
N ARG A 105 10.18 -10.72 -4.44
CA ARG A 105 11.22 -11.66 -4.85
C ARG A 105 10.76 -12.44 -6.08
N THR A 106 11.69 -12.73 -6.98
CA THR A 106 11.44 -13.66 -8.08
C THR A 106 11.05 -15.03 -7.50
N PRO A 107 9.90 -15.60 -7.91
CA PRO A 107 9.47 -16.91 -7.41
C PRO A 107 10.49 -18.01 -7.72
N THR A 108 10.60 -18.99 -6.83
CA THR A 108 11.40 -20.20 -7.04
C THR A 108 10.56 -21.45 -6.83
N LEU A 109 10.92 -22.53 -7.53
CA LEU A 109 10.26 -23.83 -7.41
C LEU A 109 10.89 -24.72 -6.34
N THR A 110 11.99 -24.29 -5.71
CA THR A 110 12.68 -25.05 -4.65
C THR A 110 12.51 -24.38 -3.30
N TRP A 111 11.58 -24.90 -2.48
CA TRP A 111 11.19 -24.29 -1.21
C TRP A 111 11.91 -24.89 0.00
N GLY A 112 12.61 -26.02 -0.16
CA GLY A 112 13.21 -26.75 0.95
C GLY A 112 14.52 -27.46 0.62
N LYS A 113 15.25 -27.82 1.68
CA LYS A 113 16.49 -28.60 1.65
C LYS A 113 16.54 -29.51 2.87
N GLY A 114 16.62 -30.82 2.65
CA GLY A 114 16.59 -31.81 3.72
C GLY A 114 15.25 -31.78 4.47
N ARG A 115 15.29 -31.59 5.79
CA ARG A 115 14.11 -31.54 6.67
C ARG A 115 13.56 -30.13 6.89
N VAL A 116 14.01 -29.15 6.10
CA VAL A 116 13.64 -27.73 6.25
C VAL A 116 12.94 -27.26 4.98
N THR A 117 11.80 -26.58 5.14
CA THR A 117 11.07 -25.91 4.07
C THR A 117 10.74 -24.47 4.47
N LEU A 118 10.56 -23.61 3.47
CA LEU A 118 10.18 -22.22 3.62
C LEU A 118 8.73 -22.04 3.16
N LEU A 119 8.04 -21.08 3.78
CA LEU A 119 6.63 -20.77 3.61
C LEU A 119 6.40 -19.26 3.75
N GLY A 120 5.33 -18.73 3.17
CA GLY A 120 5.01 -17.31 3.24
C GLY A 120 6.03 -16.45 2.49
N ASP A 121 6.19 -15.19 2.93
CA ASP A 121 7.13 -14.22 2.36
C ASP A 121 8.60 -14.68 2.35
N SER A 122 8.96 -15.67 3.17
CA SER A 122 10.31 -16.24 3.16
C SER A 122 10.68 -16.94 1.85
N ILE A 123 9.69 -17.27 1.01
CA ILE A 123 9.87 -17.97 -0.27
C ILE A 123 9.13 -17.34 -1.45
N HIS A 124 8.02 -16.64 -1.20
CA HIS A 124 7.15 -16.11 -2.24
C HIS A 124 6.63 -14.70 -1.93
N ALA A 125 7.49 -13.83 -1.36
CA ALA A 125 7.15 -12.42 -1.17
C ALA A 125 6.73 -11.76 -2.49
N MET A 126 5.55 -11.16 -2.50
CA MET A 126 4.90 -10.58 -3.68
C MET A 126 4.41 -9.17 -3.41
N GLN A 127 4.15 -8.41 -4.49
CA GLN A 127 3.47 -7.12 -4.36
C GLN A 127 2.06 -7.30 -3.78
N PRO A 128 1.57 -6.36 -2.94
CA PRO A 128 0.26 -6.49 -2.30
C PRO A 128 -0.92 -6.19 -3.24
N ASN A 129 -0.67 -5.85 -4.51
CA ASN A 129 -1.67 -5.37 -5.46
C ASN A 129 -2.82 -6.36 -5.73
N LEU A 130 -2.62 -7.67 -5.51
CA LEU A 130 -3.65 -8.70 -5.65
C LEU A 130 -4.22 -9.20 -4.32
N GLY A 131 -3.63 -8.83 -3.18
CA GLY A 131 -4.04 -9.34 -1.86
C GLY A 131 -3.94 -10.87 -1.71
N GLN A 132 -2.97 -11.51 -2.37
CA GLN A 132 -2.78 -12.99 -2.40
C GLN A 132 -1.49 -13.46 -1.71
N GLY A 133 -0.90 -12.62 -0.85
CA GLY A 133 0.34 -12.90 -0.12
C GLY A 133 0.24 -14.07 0.86
#